data_AF-A0A1G2RK63-F1
#
_entry.id   AF-A0A1G2RK63-F1
#
_cell.length_a   1.000
_cell.length_b   1.000
_cell.length_c   1.000
_cell.angle_alpha   90.00
_cell.angle_beta   90.00
_cell.angle_gamma   90.00
#
_symmetry.space_group_name_H-M   'P 1'
#
loop_
_entity.id
_entity.type
_entity.pdbx_description
1 polymer ?
#
loop_
_entity_poly.entity_id
_entity_poly.type
_entity_poly.pdbx_seq_one_letter_code
_entity_poly.pdbx_strand_id
1 'polypeptide(L)'
;MNKNIVILIVGTILLFLGIVFFARPQEKSAESLLPASKGMLAALEQSFDFGTISMKAGNVSHMFQFKNTGEEPVTIGQMYTSCMCTNATLIIGGKEFGPYGMPGHGFVPKVNKSIEPGGQASVEVVFDPAAHGPAGIGKIQRSIILENNAGDPFEFLISANVTP
;
A
#
# COMPACT_ATOMS: atom_id res chain seq x y z
N MET A 1 38.20 22.21 -44.75
CA MET A 1 36.81 22.49 -44.29
C MET A 1 36.60 23.99 -44.31
N ASN A 2 35.51 24.49 -44.92
CA ASN A 2 35.35 25.92 -45.14
C ASN A 2 35.06 26.63 -43.80
N LYS A 3 35.74 27.74 -43.49
CA LYS A 3 35.62 28.43 -42.17
C LYS A 3 34.17 28.76 -41.81
N ASN A 4 33.35 29.04 -42.82
CA ASN A 4 31.93 29.36 -42.69
C ASN A 4 31.07 28.14 -42.31
N ILE A 5 31.46 26.94 -42.77
CA ILE A 5 30.80 25.68 -42.42
C ILE A 5 31.05 25.35 -40.95
N VAL A 6 32.27 25.60 -40.45
CA VAL A 6 32.61 25.37 -39.04
C VAL A 6 31.79 26.28 -38.11
N ILE A 7 31.64 27.56 -38.47
CA ILE A 7 30.86 28.53 -37.68
C ILE A 7 29.37 28.13 -37.63
N LEU A 8 28.80 27.68 -38.75
CA LEU A 8 27.41 27.22 -38.80
C LEU A 8 27.16 25.99 -37.91
N ILE A 9 28.08 25.01 -37.93
CA ILE A 9 27.94 23.80 -37.11
C ILE A 9 28.03 24.12 -35.62
N VAL A 10 28.96 24.99 -35.22
CA VAL A 10 29.09 25.38 -33.80
C VAL A 10 27.86 26.17 -33.34
N GLY A 11 27.34 27.07 -34.19
CA GLY A 11 26.13 27.83 -33.89
C GLY A 11 24.89 26.97 -33.68
N THR A 12 24.68 25.95 -34.54
CA THR A 12 23.53 25.05 -34.41
C THR A 12 23.65 24.14 -33.18
N ILE A 13 24.84 23.64 -32.85
CA ILE A 13 25.06 22.84 -31.65
C ILE A 13 24.76 23.65 -30.38
N LEU A 14 25.22 24.89 -30.30
CA LEU A 14 24.94 25.76 -29.15
C LEU A 14 23.45 26.09 -29.02
N LEU A 15 22.76 26.29 -30.15
CA LEU A 15 21.31 26.50 -30.17
C LEU A 15 20.55 25.27 -29.64
N PHE A 16 20.91 24.07 -30.11
CA PHE A 16 20.28 22.82 -29.66
C PHE A 16 20.53 22.55 -28.18
N LEU A 17 21.74 22.79 -27.67
CA LEU A 17 22.07 22.64 -26.25
C LEU A 17 21.28 23.62 -25.38
N GLY A 18 21.09 24.87 -25.83
CA GLY A 18 20.28 25.86 -25.14
C GLY A 18 18.81 25.44 -25.03
N ILE A 19 18.22 24.90 -26.11
CA ILE A 19 16.83 24.43 -26.12
C ILE A 19 16.66 23.24 -25.17
N VAL A 20 17.58 22.27 -25.17
CA VAL A 20 17.51 21.10 -24.28
C VAL A 20 17.62 21.50 -22.81
N PHE A 21 18.43 22.52 -22.50
CA PHE A 21 18.54 23.03 -21.12
C PHE A 21 17.27 23.75 -20.66
N PHE A 22 16.65 24.56 -21.54
CA PHE A 22 15.40 25.27 -21.25
C PHE A 22 14.15 24.38 -21.26
N ALA A 23 14.15 23.30 -22.03
CA ALA A 23 13.03 22.38 -22.14
C ALA A 23 12.98 21.33 -21.01
N ARG A 24 13.86 21.41 -20.01
CA ARG A 24 13.75 20.54 -18.82
C ARG A 24 12.45 20.88 -18.09
N PRO A 25 11.51 19.93 -17.95
CA PRO A 25 10.33 20.13 -17.14
C PRO A 25 10.79 20.45 -15.71
N GLN A 26 10.45 21.65 -15.23
CA GLN A 26 10.61 21.97 -13.82
C GLN A 26 9.56 21.15 -13.08
N GLU A 27 9.98 20.09 -12.39
CA GLU A 27 9.11 19.35 -11.49
C GLU A 27 8.73 20.27 -10.32
N LYS A 28 7.66 21.04 -10.50
CA LYS A 28 6.96 21.67 -9.40
C LYS A 28 6.31 20.55 -8.61
N SER A 29 7.00 20.09 -7.56
CA SER A 29 6.37 19.34 -6.48
C SER A 29 5.17 20.16 -6.01
N ALA A 30 3.97 19.63 -6.25
CA ALA A 30 2.75 20.17 -5.70
C ALA A 30 2.78 19.87 -4.20
N GLU A 31 3.19 20.86 -3.41
CA GLU A 31 3.15 20.79 -1.96
C GLU A 31 1.68 20.74 -1.54
N SER A 32 1.28 19.62 -0.92
CA SER A 32 -0.08 19.38 -0.44
C SER A 32 -0.48 20.47 0.56
N LEU A 33 -1.56 21.19 0.28
CA LEU A 33 -2.07 22.30 1.10
C LEU A 33 -2.81 21.86 2.38
N LEU A 34 -2.81 20.55 2.68
CA LEU A 34 -3.36 20.06 3.94
C LEU A 34 -2.29 20.20 5.03
N PRO A 35 -2.65 20.66 6.26
CA PRO A 35 -1.76 20.50 7.39
C PRO A 35 -1.37 19.03 7.46
N ALA A 36 -0.08 18.72 7.43
CA ALA A 36 0.38 17.37 7.66
C ALA A 36 -0.11 16.96 9.06
N SER A 37 -1.07 16.04 9.12
CA SER A 37 -1.47 15.41 10.39
C SER A 37 -0.21 14.93 11.09
N LYS A 38 -0.11 15.17 12.39
CA LYS A 38 1.02 14.64 13.18
C LYS A 38 0.81 13.20 13.63
N GLY A 39 -0.29 12.56 13.21
CA GLY A 39 -0.47 11.12 13.34
C GLY A 39 0.54 10.36 12.47
N MET A 40 0.98 9.18 12.92
CA MET A 40 1.90 8.34 12.16
C MET A 40 1.74 6.88 12.58
N LEU A 41 1.52 5.98 11.63
CA LEU A 41 1.48 4.54 11.90
C LEU A 41 2.83 3.89 11.57
N ALA A 42 3.27 2.99 12.44
CA ALA A 42 4.47 2.18 12.22
C ALA A 42 4.19 0.72 12.59
N ALA A 43 4.57 -0.21 11.72
CA ALA A 43 4.46 -1.64 11.95
C ALA A 43 5.82 -2.28 12.27
N LEU A 44 5.81 -3.42 12.96
CA LEU A 44 7.01 -4.24 13.13
C LEU A 44 7.45 -4.86 11.80
N GLU A 45 6.47 -5.25 10.98
CA GLU A 45 6.65 -5.76 9.63
C GLU A 45 5.44 -5.36 8.78
N GLN A 46 5.66 -5.20 7.46
CA GLN A 46 4.59 -4.88 6.52
C GLN A 46 4.33 -5.99 5.49
N SER A 47 5.12 -7.06 5.53
CA SER A 47 4.96 -8.18 4.61
C SER A 47 5.17 -9.51 5.32
N PHE A 48 4.43 -10.53 4.91
CA PHE A 48 4.57 -11.89 5.40
C PHE A 48 4.44 -12.91 4.26
N ASP A 49 5.35 -13.88 4.20
CA ASP A 49 5.30 -14.98 3.23
C ASP A 49 4.93 -16.28 3.93
N PHE A 50 3.77 -16.84 3.59
CA PHE A 50 3.35 -18.16 4.05
C PHE A 50 4.22 -19.29 3.47
N GLY A 51 5.08 -18.99 2.50
CA GLY A 51 5.89 -19.99 1.83
C GLY A 51 5.02 -20.89 0.96
N THR A 52 5.30 -22.20 0.94
CA THR A 52 4.50 -23.16 0.18
C THR A 52 3.38 -23.73 1.03
N ILE A 53 2.14 -23.57 0.58
CA ILE A 53 0.93 -24.04 1.28
C ILE A 53 0.05 -24.86 0.34
N SER A 54 -0.61 -25.90 0.87
CA SER A 54 -1.59 -26.68 0.10
C SER A 54 -2.98 -26.11 0.27
N MET A 55 -3.73 -26.04 -0.83
CA MET A 55 -5.15 -25.67 -0.81
C MET A 55 -5.98 -26.60 0.10
N LYS A 56 -5.54 -27.84 0.31
CA LYS A 56 -6.22 -28.83 1.16
C LYS A 56 -6.01 -28.59 2.65
N ALA A 57 -5.02 -27.78 3.03
CA ALA A 57 -4.72 -27.49 4.42
C ALA A 57 -5.71 -26.50 5.06
N GLY A 58 -6.60 -25.91 4.24
CA GLY A 58 -7.56 -24.90 4.67
C GLY A 58 -6.94 -23.51 4.73
N ASN A 59 -7.61 -22.61 5.46
CA ASN A 59 -7.20 -21.22 5.58
C ASN A 59 -5.90 -21.09 6.37
N VAL A 60 -5.08 -20.12 5.99
CA VAL A 60 -3.90 -19.69 6.74
C VAL A 60 -4.11 -18.28 7.27
N SER A 61 -3.48 -17.94 8.39
CA SER A 61 -3.59 -16.60 8.96
C SER A 61 -2.26 -16.05 9.46
N HIS A 62 -2.15 -14.73 9.46
CA HIS A 62 -1.02 -13.99 10.01
C HIS A 62 -1.50 -12.73 10.74
N MET A 63 -0.77 -12.32 11.77
CA MET A 63 -1.12 -11.16 12.59
C MET A 63 -0.06 -10.07 12.46
N PHE A 64 -0.42 -8.96 11.82
CA PHE A 64 0.43 -7.78 11.75
C PHE A 64 0.20 -6.90 12.98
N GLN A 65 1.30 -6.44 13.60
CA GLN A 65 1.26 -5.52 14.73
C GLN A 65 1.77 -4.15 14.32
N PHE A 66 1.04 -3.11 14.73
CA PHE A 66 1.38 -1.72 14.43
C PHE A 66 0.95 -0.79 15.55
N LYS A 67 1.54 0.41 15.56
CA LYS A 67 1.31 1.43 16.59
C LYS A 67 1.22 2.82 15.99
N ASN A 68 0.52 3.71 16.68
CA ASN A 68 0.58 5.14 16.40
C ASN A 68 1.83 5.73 17.10
N THR A 69 2.83 6.12 16.33
CA THR A 69 4.05 6.81 16.80
C THR A 69 3.97 8.33 16.69
N GLY A 70 2.86 8.85 16.20
CA GLY A 70 2.62 10.28 16.06
C GLY A 70 2.19 10.97 17.35
N GLU A 71 1.94 12.28 17.23
CA GLU A 71 1.48 13.14 18.33
C GLU A 71 -0.05 13.33 18.33
N GLU A 72 -0.74 12.90 17.28
CA GLU A 72 -2.20 13.02 17.12
C GLU A 72 -2.86 11.65 16.92
N PRO A 73 -4.15 11.50 17.29
CA PRO A 73 -4.88 10.25 17.05
C PRO A 73 -4.98 9.92 15.55
N VAL A 74 -4.75 8.64 15.22
CA VAL A 74 -4.93 8.14 13.85
C VAL A 74 -6.23 7.36 13.77
N THR A 75 -7.16 7.84 12.95
CA THR A 75 -8.43 7.17 12.68
C THR A 75 -8.30 6.30 11.44
N ILE A 76 -8.52 5.00 11.59
CA ILE A 76 -8.76 4.07 10.49
C ILE A 76 -10.20 4.25 10.03
N GLY A 77 -10.37 4.89 8.87
CA GLY A 77 -11.67 5.17 8.27
C GLY A 77 -12.26 3.93 7.61
N GLN A 78 -11.43 3.23 6.83
CA GLN A 78 -11.80 2.04 6.07
C GLN A 78 -10.66 1.02 6.11
N MET A 79 -11.02 -0.26 6.02
CA MET A 79 -10.06 -1.35 5.85
C MET A 79 -10.65 -2.35 4.86
N TYR A 80 -9.85 -2.79 3.90
CA TYR A 80 -10.27 -3.73 2.87
C TYR A 80 -9.09 -4.52 2.30
N THR A 81 -9.40 -5.60 1.58
CA THR A 81 -8.39 -6.47 0.96
C THR A 81 -8.42 -6.36 -0.56
N SER A 82 -7.32 -6.71 -1.22
CA SER A 82 -7.24 -6.66 -2.69
C SER A 82 -7.95 -7.81 -3.41
N CYS A 83 -8.41 -8.83 -2.69
CA CYS A 83 -9.12 -9.97 -3.26
C CYS A 83 -10.07 -10.63 -2.26
N MET A 84 -11.21 -11.13 -2.73
CA MET A 84 -12.21 -11.83 -1.91
C MET A 84 -11.70 -13.10 -1.22
N CYS A 85 -10.55 -13.65 -1.64
CA CYS A 85 -9.91 -14.79 -0.98
C CYS A 85 -9.23 -14.41 0.36
N THR A 86 -9.20 -13.13 0.71
CA THR A 86 -8.54 -12.62 1.91
C THR A 86 -9.51 -11.77 2.71
N ASN A 87 -9.55 -12.01 4.02
CA ASN A 87 -10.29 -11.21 4.99
C ASN A 87 -9.32 -10.62 6.02
N ALA A 88 -9.65 -9.44 6.54
CA ALA A 88 -8.85 -8.74 7.54
C ALA A 88 -9.72 -8.29 8.73
N THR A 89 -9.24 -8.52 9.95
CA THR A 89 -9.89 -8.12 11.20
C THR A 89 -8.97 -7.17 11.97
N LEU A 90 -9.47 -5.97 12.28
CA LEU A 90 -8.74 -4.97 13.06
C LEU A 90 -8.98 -5.23 14.54
N ILE A 91 -7.92 -5.25 15.33
CA ILE A 91 -7.94 -5.52 16.77
C ILE A 91 -7.36 -4.31 17.50
N ILE A 92 -8.15 -3.66 18.35
CA ILE A 92 -7.71 -2.53 19.18
C ILE A 92 -8.17 -2.78 20.62
N GLY A 93 -7.22 -2.84 21.57
CA GLY A 93 -7.52 -3.07 22.97
C GLY A 93 -8.32 -4.37 23.23
N GLY A 94 -8.05 -5.42 22.45
CA GLY A 94 -8.74 -6.71 22.54
C GLY A 94 -10.14 -6.76 21.92
N LYS A 95 -10.60 -5.67 21.28
CA LYS A 95 -11.87 -5.65 20.54
C LYS A 95 -11.62 -5.84 19.05
N GLU A 96 -12.44 -6.68 18.44
CA GLU A 96 -12.39 -6.99 17.01
C GLU A 96 -13.36 -6.12 16.20
N PHE A 97 -12.92 -5.71 15.02
CA PHE A 97 -13.69 -4.97 14.02
C PHE A 97 -13.47 -5.62 12.66
N GLY A 98 -14.53 -6.16 12.07
CA GLY A 98 -14.46 -6.95 10.84
C GLY A 98 -15.17 -8.31 10.99
N PRO A 99 -14.85 -9.29 10.13
CA PRO A 99 -13.84 -9.23 9.07
C PRO A 99 -14.26 -8.32 7.91
N TYR A 100 -13.28 -7.70 7.26
CA TYR A 100 -13.43 -6.92 6.04
C TYR A 100 -12.70 -7.60 4.89
N GLY A 101 -13.37 -7.73 3.74
CA GLY A 101 -12.83 -8.32 2.53
C GLY A 101 -12.69 -7.29 1.40
N MET A 102 -12.61 -7.79 0.17
CA MET A 102 -12.57 -6.96 -1.02
C MET A 102 -13.88 -6.17 -1.17
N PRO A 103 -13.83 -4.85 -1.44
CA PRO A 103 -15.04 -4.06 -1.64
C PRO A 103 -15.81 -4.58 -2.85
N GLY A 104 -17.11 -4.83 -2.66
CA GLY A 104 -18.02 -5.20 -3.74
C GLY A 104 -18.72 -4.00 -4.36
N HIS A 105 -19.72 -4.27 -5.19
CA HIS A 105 -20.66 -3.24 -5.66
C HIS A 105 -21.64 -2.91 -4.53
N GLY A 106 -21.56 -1.70 -3.95
CA GLY A 106 -22.50 -1.26 -2.92
C GLY A 106 -21.85 -0.48 -1.77
N PHE A 107 -22.37 -0.69 -0.56
CA PHE A 107 -21.91 0.00 0.65
C PHE A 107 -20.51 -0.49 1.04
N VAL A 108 -19.54 0.43 1.09
CA VAL A 108 -18.21 0.14 1.63
C VAL A 108 -18.29 0.24 3.16
N PRO A 109 -18.00 -0.85 3.90
CA PRO A 109 -18.12 -0.86 5.34
C PRO A 109 -17.08 0.06 5.99
N LYS A 110 -17.56 0.99 6.82
CA LYS A 110 -16.71 1.92 7.57
C LYS A 110 -16.18 1.25 8.83
N VAL A 111 -14.91 1.51 9.14
CA VAL A 111 -14.25 1.08 10.38
C VAL A 111 -14.43 2.15 11.45
N ASN A 112 -14.01 3.39 11.14
CA ASN A 112 -14.04 4.57 12.01
C ASN A 112 -13.53 4.28 13.43
N LYS A 113 -12.31 3.75 13.55
CA LYS A 113 -11.66 3.50 14.84
C LYS A 113 -10.39 4.31 14.98
N SER A 114 -10.25 4.99 16.11
CA SER A 114 -9.08 5.80 16.47
C SER A 114 -8.07 4.96 17.24
N ILE A 115 -6.79 5.18 16.94
CA ILE A 115 -5.64 4.72 17.69
C ILE A 115 -4.96 5.98 18.26
N GLU A 116 -5.07 6.17 19.56
CA GLU A 116 -4.47 7.30 20.27
C GLU A 116 -2.93 7.28 20.17
N PRO A 117 -2.24 8.42 20.36
CA PRO A 117 -0.77 8.47 20.42
C PRO A 117 -0.19 7.40 21.35
N GLY A 118 0.79 6.63 20.87
CA GLY A 118 1.39 5.50 21.58
C GLY A 118 0.52 4.23 21.64
N GLY A 119 -0.72 4.28 21.15
CA GLY A 119 -1.63 3.16 21.07
C GLY A 119 -1.15 2.08 20.11
N GLN A 120 -1.46 0.82 20.44
CA GLN A 120 -1.14 -0.36 19.64
C GLN A 120 -2.41 -0.99 19.07
N ALA A 121 -2.27 -1.58 17.89
CA ALA A 121 -3.33 -2.30 17.19
C ALA A 121 -2.74 -3.49 16.43
N SER A 122 -3.61 -4.39 16.00
CA SER A 122 -3.22 -5.51 15.14
C SER A 122 -4.22 -5.71 14.01
N VAL A 123 -3.76 -6.27 12.89
CA VAL A 123 -4.62 -6.77 11.83
C VAL A 123 -4.37 -8.27 11.72
N GLU A 124 -5.40 -9.06 12.01
CA GLU A 124 -5.39 -10.47 11.64
C GLU A 124 -5.83 -10.58 10.18
N VAL A 125 -5.02 -11.26 9.38
CA VAL A 125 -5.27 -11.52 7.97
C VAL A 125 -5.49 -13.01 7.80
N VAL A 126 -6.63 -13.38 7.22
CA VAL A 126 -6.97 -14.77 6.89
C VAL A 126 -7.03 -14.92 5.38
N PHE A 127 -6.27 -15.87 4.83
CA PHE A 127 -6.23 -16.18 3.40
C PHE A 127 -6.79 -17.60 3.16
N ASP A 128 -7.77 -17.69 2.26
CA ASP A 128 -8.30 -18.94 1.73
C ASP A 128 -7.59 -19.30 0.41
N PRO A 129 -6.63 -20.23 0.42
CA PRO A 129 -5.94 -20.68 -0.80
C PRO A 129 -6.87 -21.44 -1.76
N ALA A 130 -8.01 -21.94 -1.29
CA ALA A 130 -8.94 -22.75 -2.08
C ALA A 130 -10.02 -21.94 -2.82
N ALA A 131 -10.11 -20.61 -2.57
CA ALA A 131 -11.18 -19.75 -3.07
C ALA A 131 -11.39 -19.77 -4.60
N HIS A 132 -10.37 -20.12 -5.39
CA HIS A 132 -10.43 -20.16 -6.86
C HIS A 132 -10.46 -21.59 -7.44
N GLY A 133 -10.56 -22.62 -6.61
CA GLY A 133 -10.51 -24.01 -7.05
C GLY A 133 -9.19 -24.38 -7.73
N PRO A 134 -9.11 -25.49 -8.48
CA PRO A 134 -7.85 -26.07 -8.97
C PRO A 134 -6.97 -25.16 -9.84
N ALA A 135 -7.53 -24.07 -10.38
CA ALA A 135 -6.80 -23.07 -11.16
C ALA A 135 -6.05 -22.05 -10.28
N GLY A 136 -6.34 -21.98 -8.98
CA GLY A 136 -5.77 -21.03 -8.01
C GLY A 136 -4.39 -21.39 -7.46
N ILE A 137 -3.55 -22.09 -8.23
CA ILE A 137 -2.22 -22.55 -7.82
C ILE A 137 -1.09 -21.62 -8.27
N GLY A 138 0.07 -21.73 -7.62
CA GLY A 138 1.27 -20.93 -7.91
C GLY A 138 1.43 -19.73 -6.98
N LYS A 139 2.27 -18.78 -7.40
CA LYS A 139 2.59 -17.60 -6.58
C LYS A 139 1.41 -16.64 -6.51
N ILE A 140 0.95 -16.38 -5.29
CA ILE A 140 -0.14 -15.45 -4.96
C ILE A 140 0.40 -14.34 -4.06
N GLN A 141 -0.07 -13.11 -4.29
CA GLN A 141 0.18 -11.96 -3.44
C GLN A 141 -1.13 -11.21 -3.20
N ARG A 142 -1.37 -10.79 -1.97
CA ARG A 142 -2.54 -10.03 -1.56
C ARG A 142 -2.12 -8.88 -0.68
N SER A 143 -2.95 -7.86 -0.66
CA SER A 143 -2.72 -6.68 0.16
C SER A 143 -3.94 -6.32 0.97
N ILE A 144 -3.68 -5.67 2.10
CA ILE A 144 -4.65 -5.23 3.08
C ILE A 144 -4.39 -3.76 3.29
N ILE A 145 -5.37 -2.94 2.94
CA ILE A 145 -5.25 -1.49 2.87
C ILE A 145 -6.08 -0.88 3.99
N LEU A 146 -5.45 -0.01 4.77
CA LEU A 146 -6.06 0.76 5.84
C LEU A 146 -6.03 2.25 5.46
N GLU A 147 -7.19 2.78 5.07
CA GLU A 147 -7.35 4.21 4.86
C GLU A 147 -7.40 4.93 6.21
N ASN A 148 -6.62 6.00 6.32
CA ASN A 148 -6.44 6.73 7.57
C ASN A 148 -6.36 8.24 7.32
N ASN A 149 -6.45 9.03 8.39
CA ASN A 149 -6.39 10.50 8.33
C ASN A 149 -4.97 11.08 8.45
N ALA A 150 -3.94 10.23 8.54
CA ALA A 150 -2.55 10.64 8.79
C ALA A 150 -1.66 10.71 7.55
N GLY A 151 -2.18 10.38 6.37
CA GLY A 151 -1.47 10.46 5.11
C GLY A 151 -1.91 9.38 4.14
N ASP A 152 -0.94 8.80 3.43
CA ASP A 152 -1.18 7.69 2.51
C ASP A 152 -1.79 6.47 3.24
N PRO A 153 -2.52 5.61 2.51
CA PRO A 153 -3.04 4.37 3.07
C PRO A 153 -1.92 3.52 3.66
N PHE A 154 -2.19 2.92 4.82
CA PHE A 154 -1.26 2.01 5.47
C PHE A 154 -1.52 0.59 4.96
N GLU A 155 -0.50 -0.05 4.40
CA GLU A 155 -0.66 -1.32 3.67
C GLU A 155 0.16 -2.45 4.30
N PHE A 156 -0.45 -3.64 4.31
CA PHE A 156 0.19 -4.91 4.61
C PHE A 156 0.13 -5.84 3.40
N LEU A 157 1.16 -6.65 3.21
CA LEU A 157 1.28 -7.61 2.11
C LEU A 157 1.37 -9.02 2.65
N ILE A 158 0.65 -9.95 2.03
CA ILE A 158 0.87 -11.38 2.22
C ILE A 158 1.22 -12.04 0.89
N SER A 159 2.06 -13.06 0.94
CA SER A 159 2.34 -13.92 -0.20
C SER A 159 2.30 -15.40 0.16
N ALA A 160 2.08 -16.23 -0.86
CA ALA A 160 2.19 -17.68 -0.75
C ALA A 160 2.50 -18.29 -2.11
N ASN A 161 3.08 -19.48 -2.13
CA ASN A 161 3.09 -20.39 -3.26
C ASN A 161 2.07 -21.50 -3.01
N VAL A 162 0.94 -21.46 -3.70
CA VAL A 162 -0.19 -22.36 -3.50
C VAL A 162 -0.01 -23.64 -4.31
N THR A 163 -0.16 -24.80 -3.68
CA THR A 163 -0.14 -26.12 -4.32
C THR A 163 -1.50 -26.82 -4.19
N PRO A 164 -1.80 -27.81 -5.05
CA PRO A 164 -3.00 -28.64 -4.91
C PRO A 164 -3.16 -29.37 -3.57
#